data_AF-A0A5C7MIE0-F1
#
_entry.id   AF-A0A5C7MIE0-F1
#
_cell.length_a   1.000
_cell.length_b   1.000
_cell.length_c   1.000
_cell.angle_alpha   90.00
_cell.angle_beta   90.00
_cell.angle_gamma   90.00
#
_symmetry.space_group_name_H-M   'P 1'
#
loop_
_entity.id
_entity.type
_entity.pdbx_description
1 polymer ?
#
loop_
_entity_poly.entity_id
_entity_poly.type
_entity_poly.pdbx_seq_one_letter_code
_entity_poly.pdbx_strand_id
1 'polypeptide(L)'
;MAAVVHRCRRFLSGVMSRWAPGRAFWVAGWVGGLLTEFFAVLANREKLPADRVLMHPDPWVDLVFGVFYYGFFMGLWLLLRRRWAFSKTHVFLVSGLFGLATEQGGAILAGVASPSVLGVLLAVPVMCVYGIFPTLALLLTETRWPVLPRPGVRAFAVTALGFFFFWAFYGLVIHRGLLAVFPKAGLS
;
A
#
# COMPACT_ATOMS: atom_id res chain seq x y z
N MET A 1 6.83 -16.48 19.89
CA MET A 1 6.47 -15.50 18.84
C MET A 1 5.64 -14.33 19.36
N ALA A 2 4.52 -14.54 20.06
CA ALA A 2 3.65 -13.46 20.56
C ALA A 2 4.36 -12.42 21.47
N ALA A 3 5.24 -12.86 22.36
CA ALA A 3 6.00 -11.97 23.25
C ALA A 3 6.94 -11.01 22.48
N VAL A 4 7.55 -11.49 21.39
CA VAL A 4 8.43 -10.68 20.53
C VAL A 4 7.61 -9.64 19.78
N VAL A 5 6.51 -10.05 19.15
CA VAL A 5 5.59 -9.13 18.45
C VAL A 5 5.07 -8.04 19.40
N HIS A 6 4.69 -8.41 20.62
CA HIS A 6 4.21 -7.44 21.60
C HIS A 6 5.32 -6.48 22.07
N ARG A 7 6.56 -6.96 22.19
CA ARG A 7 7.72 -6.12 22.57
C ARG A 7 8.07 -5.15 21.45
N CYS A 8 8.12 -5.62 20.20
CA CYS A 8 8.33 -4.78 19.01
C CYS A 8 7.22 -3.73 18.86
N ARG A 9 5.95 -4.12 19.01
CA ARG A 9 4.81 -3.18 18.97
C ARG A 9 4.96 -2.09 20.02
N ARG A 10 5.26 -2.45 21.27
CA ARG A 10 5.46 -1.48 22.36
C ARG A 10 6.61 -0.52 22.06
N PHE A 11 7.74 -1.04 21.59
CA PHE A 11 8.88 -0.22 21.21
C PHE A 11 8.52 0.77 20.09
N LEU A 12 7.97 0.28 18.98
CA LEU A 12 7.59 1.10 17.83
C LEU A 12 6.52 2.14 18.19
N SER A 13 5.47 1.74 18.92
CA SER A 13 4.46 2.68 19.44
C SER A 13 5.09 3.74 20.34
N GLY A 14 6.07 3.35 21.17
CA GLY A 14 6.82 4.26 22.03
C GLY A 14 7.63 5.29 21.24
N VAL A 15 8.39 4.87 20.22
CA VAL A 15 9.12 5.80 19.33
C VAL A 15 8.14 6.75 18.62
N MET A 16 7.04 6.20 18.09
CA MET A 16 6.02 6.96 17.37
C MET A 16 5.16 7.86 18.25
N SER A 17 5.17 7.67 19.58
CA SER A 17 4.39 8.48 20.53
C SER A 17 4.80 9.95 20.53
N ARG A 18 6.05 10.24 20.14
CA ARG A 18 6.61 11.59 20.05
C ARG A 18 5.99 12.43 18.94
N TRP A 19 5.25 11.80 18.03
CA TRP A 19 4.63 12.47 16.90
C TRP A 19 3.11 12.47 17.02
N ALA A 20 2.48 13.51 16.46
CA ALA A 20 1.04 13.57 16.30
C ALA A 20 0.52 12.29 15.61
N PRO A 21 -0.66 11.76 16.00
CA PRO A 21 -1.15 10.46 15.55
C PRO A 21 -1.23 10.35 14.03
N GLY A 22 -1.63 11.43 13.34
CA GLY A 22 -1.66 11.47 11.88
C GLY A 22 -0.29 11.38 11.23
N ARG A 23 0.72 12.07 11.77
CA ARG A 23 2.11 11.99 11.27
C ARG A 23 2.68 10.60 11.50
N ALA A 24 2.49 10.06 12.71
CA ALA A 24 2.92 8.70 13.03
C ALA A 24 2.28 7.64 12.11
N PHE A 25 0.98 7.76 11.84
CA PHE A 25 0.26 6.86 10.94
C PHE A 25 0.81 6.93 9.51
N TRP A 26 0.95 8.15 8.96
CA TRP A 26 1.45 8.34 7.61
C TRP A 26 2.88 7.82 7.44
N VAL A 27 3.80 8.22 8.33
CA VAL A 27 5.20 7.79 8.25
C VAL A 27 5.33 6.27 8.45
N ALA A 28 4.65 5.69 9.43
CA ALA A 28 4.75 4.26 9.70
C ALA A 28 4.26 3.42 8.51
N GLY A 29 3.15 3.84 7.88
CA GLY A 29 2.64 3.14 6.69
C GLY A 29 3.52 3.37 5.47
N TRP A 30 4.01 4.60 5.28
CA TRP A 30 4.87 4.93 4.14
C TRP A 30 6.19 4.18 4.18
N VAL A 31 6.86 4.15 5.35
CA VAL A 31 8.05 3.33 5.58
C VAL A 31 7.73 1.84 5.43
N GLY A 32 6.57 1.39 5.92
CA GLY A 32 6.12 0.00 5.75
C GLY A 32 5.98 -0.40 4.28
N GLY A 33 5.40 0.46 3.44
CA GLY A 33 5.30 0.24 1.99
C GLY A 33 6.65 0.29 1.29
N LEU A 34 7.53 1.22 1.67
CA LEU A 34 8.89 1.27 1.13
C LEU A 34 9.72 0.04 1.50
N LEU A 35 9.50 -0.53 2.69
CA LEU A 35 10.13 -1.80 3.06
C LEU A 35 9.64 -2.95 2.18
N THR A 36 8.34 -2.99 1.83
CA THR A 36 7.84 -4.00 0.90
C THR A 36 8.48 -3.87 -0.48
N GLU A 37 8.65 -2.64 -0.96
CA GLU A 37 9.35 -2.35 -2.23
C GLU A 37 10.81 -2.77 -2.18
N PHE A 38 11.51 -2.43 -1.10
CA PHE A 38 12.90 -2.81 -0.90
C PHE A 38 13.11 -4.32 -0.92
N PHE A 39 12.22 -5.08 -0.27
CA PHE A 39 12.28 -6.54 -0.33
C PHE A 39 11.91 -7.09 -1.72
N ALA A 40 10.97 -6.46 -2.43
CA ALA A 40 10.65 -6.83 -3.80
C ALA A 40 11.84 -6.63 -4.75
N VAL A 41 12.53 -5.49 -4.65
CA VAL A 41 13.78 -5.20 -5.37
C VAL A 41 14.86 -6.23 -5.04
N LEU A 42 15.09 -6.50 -3.75
CA LEU A 42 16.09 -7.47 -3.29
C LEU A 42 15.81 -8.88 -3.84
N ALA A 43 14.54 -9.30 -3.84
CA ALA A 43 14.11 -10.60 -4.34
C ALA A 43 14.19 -10.73 -5.88
N ASN A 44 14.25 -9.62 -6.61
CA ASN A 44 14.34 -9.61 -8.07
C ASN A 44 15.75 -9.30 -8.61
N ARG A 45 16.71 -8.90 -7.76
CA ARG A 45 18.06 -8.48 -8.21
C ARG A 45 18.83 -9.59 -8.96
N GLU A 46 18.66 -10.84 -8.55
CA GLU A 46 19.37 -12.01 -9.10
C GLU A 46 18.65 -12.63 -10.29
N LYS A 47 17.45 -12.15 -10.63
CA LYS A 47 16.68 -12.64 -11.77
C LYS A 47 17.12 -11.97 -13.06
N LEU A 48 17.01 -12.73 -14.15
CA LEU A 48 17.19 -12.21 -15.50
C LEU A 48 16.19 -11.08 -15.76
N PRO A 49 16.53 -10.04 -16.55
CA PRO A 49 15.67 -8.90 -16.79
C PRO A 49 14.24 -9.24 -17.25
N ALA A 50 14.08 -10.32 -18.03
CA ALA A 50 12.78 -10.80 -18.51
C ALA A 50 11.88 -11.38 -17.41
N ASP A 51 12.47 -11.88 -16.31
CA ASP A 51 11.77 -12.50 -15.19
C ASP A 51 11.60 -11.55 -14.00
N ARG A 52 12.06 -10.30 -14.13
CA ARG A 52 11.92 -9.28 -13.08
C ARG A 52 10.50 -8.74 -13.11
N VAL A 53 9.82 -8.88 -11.97
CA VAL A 53 8.51 -8.28 -11.73
C VAL A 53 8.73 -6.93 -11.02
N LEU A 54 9.31 -5.96 -11.75
CA LEU A 54 9.56 -4.58 -11.30
C LEU A 54 8.93 -3.62 -12.31
N MET A 55 8.54 -2.40 -11.88
CA MET A 55 7.96 -1.44 -12.82
C MET A 55 9.03 -0.82 -13.72
N HIS A 56 10.28 -0.74 -13.25
CA HIS A 56 11.44 -0.24 -13.99
C HIS A 56 12.62 -1.25 -14.00
N PRO A 57 13.41 -1.35 -15.10
CA PRO A 57 14.57 -2.24 -15.17
C PRO A 57 15.67 -1.93 -14.15
N ASP A 58 15.87 -0.65 -13.85
CA ASP A 58 16.73 -0.15 -12.77
C ASP A 58 15.97 -0.20 -11.43
N PRO A 59 16.39 -1.03 -10.47
CA PRO A 59 15.70 -1.18 -9.19
C PRO A 59 15.72 0.08 -8.32
N TRP A 60 16.68 0.99 -8.53
CA TRP A 60 16.72 2.25 -7.77
C TRP A 60 15.57 3.18 -8.18
N VAL A 61 15.23 3.19 -9.47
CA VAL A 61 14.10 3.94 -9.99
C VAL A 61 12.78 3.39 -9.45
N ASP A 62 12.67 2.07 -9.29
CA ASP A 62 11.49 1.42 -8.70
C ASP A 62 11.26 1.89 -7.24
N LEU A 63 12.33 2.02 -6.45
CA LEU A 63 12.23 2.59 -5.10
C LEU A 63 11.75 4.05 -5.11
N VAL A 64 12.19 4.85 -6.09
CA VAL A 64 11.69 6.22 -6.27
C VAL A 64 10.20 6.20 -6.61
N PHE A 65 9.76 5.29 -7.47
CA PHE A 65 8.33 5.15 -7.80
C PHE A 65 7.53 4.77 -6.55
N GLY A 66 8.05 3.83 -5.76
CA GLY A 66 7.51 3.43 -4.46
C GLY A 66 7.37 4.61 -3.48
N VAL A 67 8.36 5.52 -3.42
CA VAL A 67 8.30 6.73 -2.59
C VAL A 67 7.03 7.53 -2.87
N PHE A 68 6.73 7.80 -4.14
CA PHE A 68 5.53 8.52 -4.51
C PHE A 68 4.27 7.68 -4.29
N TYR A 69 4.27 6.42 -4.75
CA TYR A 69 3.10 5.55 -4.67
C TYR A 69 2.62 5.39 -3.21
N TYR A 70 3.49 4.92 -2.32
CA TYR A 70 3.15 4.66 -0.93
C TYR A 70 2.90 5.96 -0.16
N GLY A 71 3.58 7.06 -0.52
CA GLY A 71 3.37 8.37 0.10
C GLY A 71 1.96 8.90 -0.15
N PHE A 72 1.51 8.85 -1.41
CA PHE A 72 0.16 9.26 -1.81
C PHE A 72 -0.90 8.28 -1.29
N PHE A 73 -0.66 6.98 -1.37
CA PHE A 73 -1.55 5.95 -0.85
C PHE A 73 -1.84 6.15 0.65
N MET A 74 -0.78 6.35 1.44
CA MET A 74 -0.91 6.65 2.86
C MET A 74 -1.49 8.04 3.12
N GLY A 75 -1.25 9.00 2.24
CA GLY A 75 -1.87 10.32 2.28
C GLY A 75 -3.40 10.24 2.17
N LEU A 76 -3.90 9.47 1.21
CA LEU A 76 -5.34 9.21 1.07
C LEU A 76 -5.91 8.55 2.33
N TRP A 77 -5.27 7.49 2.84
CA TRP A 77 -5.70 6.85 4.08
C TRP A 77 -5.69 7.81 5.27
N LEU A 78 -4.70 8.70 5.37
CA LEU A 78 -4.63 9.71 6.42
C LEU A 78 -5.85 10.65 6.36
N LEU A 79 -6.23 11.11 5.16
CA LEU A 79 -7.40 11.95 4.96
C LEU A 79 -8.69 11.23 5.37
N LEU A 80 -8.87 9.98 4.91
CA LEU A 80 -10.02 9.14 5.26
C LEU A 80 -10.09 8.89 6.78
N ARG A 81 -8.95 8.58 7.40
CA ARG A 81 -8.86 8.25 8.83
C ARG A 81 -9.13 9.44 9.73
N ARG A 82 -8.89 10.67 9.27
CA ARG A 82 -9.26 11.91 9.97
C ARG A 82 -10.77 12.15 9.99
N ARG A 83 -11.53 11.52 9.09
CA ARG A 83 -12.98 11.72 8.95
C ARG A 83 -13.79 10.57 9.55
N TRP A 84 -13.29 9.34 9.46
CA TRP A 84 -13.99 8.14 9.92
C TRP A 84 -13.09 7.19 10.72
N ALA A 85 -13.70 6.50 11.68
CA ALA A 85 -13.07 5.46 12.49
C ALA A 85 -13.05 4.10 11.76
N PHE A 86 -12.29 4.00 10.67
CA PHE A 86 -12.08 2.72 10.00
C PHE A 86 -11.40 1.71 10.94
N SER A 87 -11.91 0.47 10.95
CA SER A 87 -11.30 -0.63 11.67
C SER A 87 -10.09 -1.17 10.90
N LYS A 88 -9.25 -1.94 11.59
CA LYS A 88 -8.11 -2.65 10.98
C LYS A 88 -8.56 -3.57 9.84
N THR A 89 -9.67 -4.27 10.04
CA THR A 89 -10.27 -5.13 9.01
C THR A 89 -10.71 -4.31 7.80
N HIS A 90 -11.32 -3.14 8.00
CA HIS A 90 -11.70 -2.28 6.87
C HIS A 90 -10.48 -1.80 6.10
N VAL A 91 -9.44 -1.32 6.79
CA VAL A 91 -8.21 -0.83 6.13
C VAL A 91 -7.52 -1.95 5.36
N PHE A 92 -7.40 -3.14 5.96
CA PHE A 92 -6.81 -4.31 5.32
C PHE A 92 -7.59 -4.73 4.07
N LEU A 93 -8.91 -4.91 4.19
CA LEU A 93 -9.76 -5.39 3.09
C LEU A 93 -9.82 -4.37 1.95
N VAL A 94 -10.05 -3.09 2.25
CA VAL A 94 -10.12 -2.05 1.21
C VAL A 94 -8.80 -1.94 0.47
N SER A 95 -7.67 -1.88 1.20
CA SER A 95 -6.35 -1.77 0.58
C SER A 95 -6.00 -3.03 -0.22
N GLY A 96 -6.30 -4.21 0.32
CA GLY A 96 -6.06 -5.48 -0.35
C GLY A 96 -6.91 -5.65 -1.62
N LEU A 97 -8.22 -5.34 -1.55
CA LEU A 97 -9.12 -5.36 -2.71
C LEU A 97 -8.70 -4.35 -3.77
N PHE A 98 -8.27 -3.16 -3.35
CA PHE A 98 -7.69 -2.19 -4.27
C PHE A 98 -6.45 -2.76 -4.97
N GLY A 99 -5.53 -3.36 -4.21
CA GLY A 99 -4.36 -4.05 -4.77
C GLY A 99 -4.75 -5.08 -5.83
N LEU A 100 -5.72 -5.95 -5.54
CA LEU A 100 -6.22 -6.93 -6.51
C LEU A 100 -6.78 -6.29 -7.78
N ALA A 101 -7.52 -5.19 -7.65
CA ALA A 101 -8.13 -4.49 -8.76
C ALA A 101 -7.10 -3.79 -9.66
N THR A 102 -5.96 -3.38 -9.10
CA THR A 102 -4.94 -2.61 -9.84
C THR A 102 -3.75 -3.42 -10.30
N GLU A 103 -3.42 -4.51 -9.59
CA GLU A 103 -2.27 -5.35 -9.91
C GLU A 103 -2.44 -6.00 -11.29
N GLN A 104 -1.40 -5.90 -12.14
CA GLN A 104 -1.41 -6.36 -13.53
C GLN A 104 -2.60 -5.86 -14.36
N GLY A 105 -3.08 -4.63 -14.10
CA GLY A 105 -4.23 -4.06 -14.81
C GLY A 105 -5.56 -4.77 -14.50
N GLY A 106 -5.65 -5.44 -13.34
CA GLY A 106 -6.85 -6.17 -12.91
C GLY A 106 -6.88 -7.62 -13.38
N ALA A 107 -5.83 -8.12 -14.05
CA ALA A 107 -5.75 -9.52 -14.49
C ALA A 107 -5.84 -10.51 -13.31
N ILE A 108 -5.32 -10.14 -12.14
CA ILE A 108 -5.42 -10.97 -10.93
C ILE A 108 -6.87 -11.05 -10.45
N LEU A 109 -7.60 -9.93 -10.43
CA LEU A 109 -9.02 -9.92 -10.10
C LEU A 109 -9.86 -10.76 -11.08
N ALA A 110 -9.55 -10.68 -12.37
CA ALA A 110 -10.18 -11.52 -13.40
C ALA A 110 -9.84 -13.01 -13.22
N GLY A 111 -8.61 -13.33 -12.80
CA GLY A 111 -8.17 -14.70 -12.49
C GLY A 111 -8.87 -15.31 -11.27
N VAL A 112 -9.22 -14.48 -10.27
CA VAL A 112 -10.03 -14.87 -9.10
C VAL A 112 -11.50 -15.10 -9.48
N ALA A 113 -12.03 -14.32 -10.43
CA ALA A 113 -13.39 -14.49 -10.94
C ALA A 113 -13.52 -15.74 -11.85
N SER A 114 -12.41 -16.24 -12.39
CA SER A 114 -12.31 -17.53 -13.04
C SER A 114 -12.22 -18.65 -11.99
N PRO A 115 -12.82 -19.85 -12.19
CA PRO A 115 -12.76 -20.98 -11.26
C PRO A 115 -11.36 -21.64 -11.20
N SER A 116 -10.30 -20.84 -11.22
CA SER A 116 -8.92 -21.28 -11.08
C SER A 116 -8.49 -21.14 -9.62
N VAL A 117 -8.17 -22.28 -8.98
CA VAL A 117 -7.57 -22.30 -7.63
C VAL A 117 -6.31 -21.43 -7.58
N LEU A 118 -5.58 -21.39 -8.70
CA LEU A 118 -4.36 -20.58 -8.85
C LEU A 118 -4.63 -19.07 -8.70
N GLY A 119 -5.74 -18.55 -9.25
CA GLY A 119 -6.10 -17.14 -9.14
C GLY A 119 -6.36 -16.72 -7.69
N VAL A 120 -7.07 -17.54 -6.93
CA VAL A 120 -7.31 -17.31 -5.49
C VAL A 120 -6.01 -17.36 -4.70
N LEU A 121 -5.12 -18.32 -5.00
CA LEU A 121 -3.82 -18.43 -4.34
C LEU A 121 -2.90 -17.23 -4.61
N LEU A 122 -2.99 -16.62 -5.80
CA LEU A 122 -2.25 -15.39 -6.14
C LEU A 122 -2.87 -14.14 -5.52
N ALA A 123 -4.17 -14.13 -5.25
CA ALA A 123 -4.84 -12.99 -4.64
C ALA A 123 -4.44 -12.75 -3.19
N VAL A 124 -4.27 -13.80 -2.41
CA VAL A 124 -3.88 -13.71 -0.99
C VAL A 124 -2.58 -12.92 -0.78
N PRO A 125 -1.44 -13.26 -1.43
CA PRO A 125 -0.20 -12.52 -1.24
C PRO A 125 -0.33 -11.06 -1.71
N VAL A 126 -1.05 -10.78 -2.81
CA VAL A 126 -1.31 -9.41 -3.27
C VAL A 126 -2.08 -8.63 -2.22
N MET A 127 -3.20 -9.17 -1.72
CA MET A 127 -3.96 -8.54 -0.65
C MET A 127 -3.12 -8.28 0.59
N CYS A 128 -2.23 -9.21 0.95
CA CYS A 128 -1.33 -9.05 2.08
C CYS A 128 -0.35 -7.90 1.86
N VAL A 129 0.29 -7.79 0.70
CA VAL A 129 1.25 -6.70 0.39
C VAL A 129 0.55 -5.34 0.50
N TYR A 130 -0.60 -5.16 -0.15
CA TYR A 130 -1.31 -3.88 -0.12
C TYR A 130 -2.02 -3.61 1.22
N GLY A 131 -2.50 -4.64 1.89
CA GLY A 131 -3.27 -4.55 3.12
C GLY A 131 -2.45 -4.35 4.39
N ILE A 132 -1.22 -4.87 4.44
CA ILE A 132 -0.50 -5.00 5.71
C ILE A 132 0.10 -3.68 6.20
N PHE A 133 0.75 -2.90 5.35
CA PHE A 133 1.42 -1.66 5.79
C PHE A 133 0.45 -0.58 6.34
N PRO A 134 -0.72 -0.28 5.73
CA PRO A 134 -1.64 0.71 6.31
C PRO A 134 -2.31 0.16 7.58
N THR A 135 -2.52 -1.16 7.66
CA THR A 135 -3.10 -1.82 8.83
C THR A 135 -2.14 -1.82 10.02
N LEU A 136 -0.85 -2.08 9.78
CA LEU A 136 0.20 -1.98 10.79
C LEU A 136 0.36 -0.54 11.28
N ALA A 137 0.33 0.43 10.37
CA ALA A 137 0.33 1.84 10.75
C ALA A 137 -0.86 2.20 11.64
N LEU A 138 -2.05 1.66 11.35
CA LEU A 138 -3.22 1.84 12.20
C LEU A 138 -3.03 1.18 13.57
N LEU A 139 -2.54 -0.06 13.62
CA LEU A 139 -2.26 -0.79 14.87
C LEU A 139 -1.30 -0.03 15.82
N LEU A 140 -0.34 0.70 15.25
CA LEU A 140 0.63 1.50 16.01
C LEU A 140 0.08 2.85 16.50
N THR A 141 -1.05 3.30 15.94
CA THR A 141 -1.61 4.64 16.21
C THR A 141 -3.03 4.63 16.75
N GLU A 142 -3.74 3.50 16.75
CA GLU A 142 -5.19 3.40 16.97
C GLU A 142 -5.69 4.07 18.25
N THR A 143 -4.95 3.94 19.36
CA THR A 143 -5.34 4.45 20.68
C THR A 143 -5.20 5.97 20.83
N ARG A 144 -4.57 6.64 19.86
CA ARG A 144 -4.24 8.07 19.91
C ARG A 144 -5.14 8.94 19.03
N TRP A 145 -6.05 8.33 18.28
CA TRP A 145 -6.97 9.06 17.44
C TRP A 145 -8.16 9.59 18.26
N PRO A 146 -8.69 10.77 17.93
CA PRO A 146 -9.93 11.25 18.54
C PRO A 146 -11.09 10.30 18.24
N VAL A 147 -12.16 10.42 19.04
CA VAL A 147 -13.42 9.73 18.78
C VAL A 147 -13.98 10.25 17.46
N LEU A 148 -14.19 9.33 16.51
CA LEU A 148 -14.65 9.62 15.16
C LEU A 148 -15.85 8.74 14.82
N PRO A 149 -16.73 9.18 13.90
CA PRO A 149 -17.88 8.39 13.51
C PRO A 149 -17.43 7.09 12.82
N ARG A 150 -18.18 6.01 13.07
CA ARG A 150 -17.95 4.74 12.36
C ARG A 150 -18.27 4.90 10.87
N PRO A 151 -17.54 4.23 9.97
CA PRO A 151 -17.80 4.32 8.54
C PRO A 151 -19.12 3.63 8.20
N GLY A 152 -20.07 4.39 7.65
CA GLY A 152 -21.25 3.84 6.97
C GLY A 152 -21.01 3.69 5.47
N VAL A 153 -22.06 3.34 4.72
CA VAL A 153 -22.00 3.13 3.26
C VAL A 153 -21.39 4.33 2.52
N ARG A 154 -21.76 5.56 2.90
CA ARG A 154 -21.20 6.78 2.30
C ARG A 154 -19.68 6.88 2.49
N ALA A 155 -19.15 6.46 3.64
CA ALA A 155 -17.71 6.48 3.88
C ALA A 155 -17.00 5.50 2.95
N PHE A 156 -17.53 4.30 2.74
CA PHE A 156 -16.97 3.33 1.80
C PHE A 156 -17.06 3.80 0.35
N ALA A 157 -18.16 4.45 -0.05
CA ALA A 157 -18.29 5.04 -1.39
C ALA A 157 -17.25 6.15 -1.61
N VAL A 158 -17.07 7.06 -0.65
CA VAL A 158 -16.03 8.09 -0.70
C VAL A 158 -14.63 7.47 -0.74
N THR A 159 -14.39 6.42 0.04
CA THR A 159 -13.13 5.69 0.02
C THR A 159 -12.86 5.08 -1.35
N ALA A 160 -13.84 4.39 -1.95
CA ALA A 160 -13.71 3.80 -3.27
C ALA A 160 -13.41 4.86 -4.35
N LEU A 161 -14.15 5.97 -4.34
CA LEU A 161 -13.88 7.11 -5.23
C LEU A 161 -12.49 7.71 -5.00
N GLY A 162 -12.08 7.87 -3.75
CA GLY A 162 -10.76 8.37 -3.39
C GLY A 162 -9.65 7.47 -3.92
N PHE A 163 -9.80 6.16 -3.80
CA PHE A 163 -8.84 5.18 -4.35
C PHE A 163 -8.83 5.17 -5.88
N PHE A 164 -9.99 5.33 -6.52
CA PHE A 164 -10.08 5.50 -7.96
C PHE A 164 -9.33 6.75 -8.43
N PHE A 165 -9.54 7.89 -7.77
CA PHE A 165 -8.82 9.13 -8.08
C PHE A 165 -7.31 9.00 -7.81
N PHE A 166 -6.91 8.35 -6.72
CA PHE A 166 -5.51 8.05 -6.44
C PHE A 166 -4.90 7.23 -7.59
N TRP A 167 -5.54 6.13 -7.99
CA TRP A 167 -5.06 5.28 -9.08
C TRP A 167 -4.94 6.04 -10.40
N ALA A 168 -5.99 6.78 -10.77
CA ALA A 168 -6.02 7.56 -12.01
C ALA A 168 -4.96 8.67 -12.00
N PHE A 169 -4.86 9.43 -10.91
CA PHE A 169 -3.89 10.50 -10.78
C PHE A 169 -2.45 9.98 -10.76
N TYR A 170 -2.19 8.90 -10.01
CA TYR A 170 -0.88 8.26 -10.01
C TYR A 170 -0.52 7.76 -11.41
N GLY A 171 -1.40 7.01 -12.06
CA GLY A 171 -1.13 6.41 -13.37
C GLY A 171 -0.97 7.44 -14.50
N LEU A 172 -1.84 8.46 -14.54
CA LEU A 172 -1.87 9.44 -15.64
C LEU A 172 -0.91 10.61 -15.45
N VAL A 173 -0.60 10.98 -14.21
CA VAL A 173 0.20 12.18 -13.92
C VAL A 173 1.56 11.79 -13.33
N ILE A 174 1.56 11.15 -12.16
CA ILE A 174 2.81 10.89 -11.43
C ILE A 174 3.69 9.90 -12.19
N HIS A 175 3.15 8.72 -12.51
CA HIS A 175 3.89 7.66 -13.17
C HIS A 175 4.37 8.09 -14.57
N ARG A 176 3.54 8.79 -15.35
CA ARG A 176 3.98 9.36 -16.64
C ARG A 176 5.08 10.40 -16.48
N GLY A 177 4.95 11.29 -15.50
CA GLY A 177 6.00 12.27 -15.20
C GLY A 177 7.31 11.62 -14.77
N LEU A 178 7.23 10.58 -13.92
CA LEU A 178 8.38 9.80 -13.50
C LEU A 178 9.05 9.08 -14.66
N LEU A 179 8.29 8.48 -15.58
CA LEU A 179 8.84 7.86 -16.79
C LEU A 179 9.46 8.86 -17.76
N ALA A 180 9.01 10.12 -17.78
CA ALA A 180 9.65 11.16 -18.57
C ALA A 180 11.03 11.57 -18.00
N VAL A 181 11.21 11.47 -16.68
CA VAL A 181 12.48 11.75 -15.99
C VAL A 181 13.40 10.52 -15.99
N PHE A 182 12.82 9.33 -15.83
CA PHE A 182 13.49 8.03 -15.79
C PHE A 182 12.95 7.12 -16.90
N PRO A 183 13.37 7.36 -18.17
CA PRO A 183 12.90 6.57 -19.29
C PRO A 183 13.41 5.12 -19.20
N LYS A 184 12.56 4.17 -19.57
CA LYS A 184 12.95 2.77 -19.69
C LYS A 184 13.96 2.62 -20.84
N ALA A 185 15.20 2.26 -20.53
CA ALA A 185 16.20 1.97 -21.56
C ALA A 185 15.69 0.81 -22.46
N GLY A 186 15.63 1.04 -23.79
CA GLY A 186 15.22 0.02 -24.77
C GLY A 186 13.84 0.20 -25.42
N LEU A 187 13.17 1.34 -25.25
CA LEU A 187 12.05 1.78 -26.11
C LEU A 187 12.51 2.91 -27.04
N SER A 188 13.50 2.61 -27.87
CA SER A 188 13.87 3.36 -29.08
C SER A 188 13.75 2.44 -30.28
#